data_AF-A0A9X2JWC3-F1
#
_entry.id   AF-A0A9X2JWC3-F1
#
_cell.length_a   1.000
_cell.length_b   1.000
_cell.length_c   1.000
_cell.angle_alpha   90.00
_cell.angle_beta   90.00
_cell.angle_gamma   90.00
#
_symmetry.space_group_name_H-M   'P 1'
#
loop_
_entity.id
_entity.type
_entity.pdbx_description
1 polymer ?
#
loop_
_entity_poly.entity_id
_entity_poly.type
_entity_poly.pdbx_seq_one_letter_code
_entity_poly.pdbx_strand_id
1 'polypeptide(L)'
;MTTSGKQSWCLAPTDPVDLSVRGAAWRPEATGLDSTCGDRSALWMREVLPVGWGDTYNQSQTQAFDLTKVPNGTYRIRITANPNGTLREVTRSNNISLRTVVLGGKPGARTVKVPPYEGVDTELPLGGER
;
A
#
# COMPACT_ATOMS: atom_id res chain seq x y z
N MET A 1 6.22 -3.92 18.71
CA MET A 1 5.76 -3.26 17.48
C MET A 1 7.00 -3.10 16.59
N THR A 2 6.94 -3.55 15.34
CA THR A 2 8.01 -3.31 14.35
C THR A 2 7.47 -2.38 13.26
N THR A 3 8.33 -1.55 12.68
CA THR A 3 7.98 -0.58 11.65
C THR A 3 8.62 -1.01 10.33
N SER A 4 7.92 -0.81 9.21
CA SER A 4 8.52 -1.05 7.89
C SER A 4 9.68 -0.09 7.65
N GLY A 5 10.72 -0.55 6.96
CA GLY A 5 11.80 0.32 6.49
C GLY A 5 11.37 1.29 5.39
N LYS A 6 10.20 1.05 4.76
CA LYS A 6 9.61 1.91 3.72
C LYS A 6 8.39 2.62 4.30
N GLN A 7 8.53 3.92 4.53
CA GLN A 7 7.49 4.79 5.11
C GLN A 7 7.22 6.05 4.28
N SER A 8 7.70 6.06 3.04
CA SER A 8 7.54 7.16 2.09
C SER A 8 7.00 6.63 0.77
N TRP A 9 6.17 7.43 0.12
CA TRP A 9 5.53 7.13 -1.15
C TRP A 9 5.67 8.35 -2.05
N CYS A 10 5.92 8.11 -3.33
CA CYS A 10 5.56 9.06 -4.36
C CYS A 10 4.03 8.99 -4.54
N LEU A 11 3.38 10.06 -5.01
CA LEU A 11 1.95 10.07 -5.31
C LEU A 11 1.71 10.14 -6.82
N ALA A 12 1.18 9.05 -7.37
CA ALA A 12 0.79 8.93 -8.76
C ALA A 12 -0.57 8.21 -8.93
N PRO A 13 -1.35 8.55 -9.96
CA PRO A 13 -2.55 7.79 -10.29
C PRO A 13 -2.15 6.53 -11.06
N THR A 14 -2.05 5.40 -10.37
CA THR A 14 -1.72 4.11 -10.99
C THR A 14 -2.97 3.28 -11.25
N ASP A 15 -4.00 3.38 -10.40
CA ASP A 15 -5.24 2.60 -10.55
C ASP A 15 -6.52 3.44 -10.38
N PRO A 16 -7.54 3.22 -11.22
CA PRO A 16 -8.86 3.81 -10.99
C PRO A 16 -9.57 3.08 -9.83
N VAL A 17 -9.94 3.82 -8.78
CA VAL A 17 -10.62 3.26 -7.60
C VAL A 17 -12.13 3.46 -7.71
N ASP A 18 -12.57 4.69 -7.91
CA ASP A 18 -13.98 5.03 -8.15
C ASP A 18 -14.07 6.32 -8.97
N LEU A 19 -14.28 6.16 -10.27
CA LEU A 19 -14.39 7.29 -11.20
C LEU A 19 -15.81 7.87 -11.27
N SER A 20 -16.78 7.30 -10.54
CA SER A 20 -18.16 7.79 -10.51
C SER A 20 -18.35 8.99 -9.58
N VAL A 21 -17.40 9.23 -8.66
CA VAL A 21 -17.50 10.33 -7.69
C VAL A 21 -17.39 11.70 -8.35
N ARG A 22 -18.01 12.71 -7.73
CA ARG A 22 -17.98 14.09 -8.24
C ARG A 22 -16.55 14.62 -8.30
N GLY A 23 -16.16 15.12 -9.47
CA GLY A 23 -14.83 15.68 -9.70
C GLY A 23 -13.75 14.64 -9.99
N ALA A 24 -14.12 13.37 -10.19
CA ALA A 24 -13.18 12.35 -10.64
C ALA A 24 -12.56 12.70 -12.00
N ALA A 25 -11.24 12.54 -12.10
CA ALA A 25 -10.51 12.78 -13.33
C ALA A 25 -10.52 11.51 -14.18
N TRP A 26 -11.43 11.41 -15.16
CA TRP A 26 -11.54 10.21 -16.02
C TRP A 26 -10.29 9.91 -16.85
N ARG A 27 -9.58 10.97 -17.25
CA ARG A 27 -8.34 10.91 -18.04
C ARG A 27 -7.35 11.93 -17.49
N PRO A 28 -6.60 11.61 -16.44
CA PRO A 28 -5.59 12.51 -15.91
C PRO A 28 -4.47 12.71 -16.94
N GLU A 29 -3.78 13.85 -16.86
CA GLU A 29 -2.72 14.24 -17.80
C GLU A 29 -1.53 13.28 -17.79
N ALA A 30 -1.30 12.61 -16.66
CA ALA A 30 -0.30 11.57 -16.49
C ALA A 30 -0.86 10.44 -15.63
N THR A 31 -0.54 9.19 -15.98
CA THR A 31 -0.79 7.98 -15.19
C THR A 31 0.51 7.20 -15.08
N GLY A 32 0.76 6.55 -13.94
CA GLY A 32 2.00 5.81 -13.74
C GLY A 32 3.13 6.59 -13.04
N LEU A 33 4.24 5.90 -12.83
CA LEU A 33 5.36 6.35 -11.99
C LEU A 33 6.48 7.04 -12.79
N ASP A 34 6.41 6.96 -14.12
CA ASP A 34 7.48 7.21 -15.08
C ASP A 34 7.91 8.68 -15.20
N SER A 35 6.98 9.63 -15.12
CA SER A 35 7.32 11.08 -15.00
C SER A 35 6.98 11.67 -13.64
N THR A 36 6.13 11.01 -12.87
CA THR A 36 5.55 11.51 -11.63
C THR A 36 6.52 11.38 -10.45
N CYS A 37 7.32 10.30 -10.43
CA CYS A 37 8.23 9.96 -9.33
C CYS A 37 9.72 10.16 -9.67
N GLY A 38 9.98 10.60 -10.91
CA GLY A 38 11.26 11.01 -11.47
C GLY A 38 12.41 10.01 -11.35
N ASP A 39 13.62 10.52 -11.63
CA ASP A 39 14.87 9.79 -11.54
C ASP A 39 15.99 10.68 -10.98
N ARG A 40 17.22 10.15 -10.88
CA ARG A 40 18.37 10.89 -10.31
C ARG A 40 18.72 12.18 -11.04
N SER A 41 18.32 12.33 -12.30
CA SER A 41 18.58 13.50 -13.14
C SER A 41 17.43 14.51 -13.14
N ALA A 42 16.32 14.21 -12.49
CA ALA A 42 15.15 15.08 -12.46
C ALA A 42 15.47 16.43 -11.78
N LEU A 43 15.27 17.53 -12.50
CA LEU A 43 15.40 18.90 -11.97
C LEU A 43 14.19 19.32 -11.13
N TRP A 44 13.02 18.78 -11.45
CA TRP A 44 11.77 18.95 -10.71
C TRP A 44 10.86 17.75 -10.98
N MET A 45 9.94 17.48 -10.06
CA MET A 45 8.92 16.44 -10.16
C MET A 45 7.57 17.00 -9.71
N ARG A 46 6.48 16.43 -10.22
CA ARG A 46 5.12 16.78 -9.81
C ARG A 46 4.34 15.53 -9.47
N GLU A 47 4.00 15.40 -8.21
CA GLU A 47 3.22 14.30 -7.66
C GLU A 47 1.77 14.74 -7.47
N VAL A 48 0.83 13.98 -8.03
CA VAL A 48 -0.62 14.29 -7.96
C VAL A 48 -1.38 12.99 -7.84
N LEU A 49 -2.28 12.92 -6.85
CA LEU A 49 -3.29 11.87 -6.74
C LEU A 49 -4.67 12.49 -6.98
N PRO A 50 -5.22 12.41 -8.21
CA PRO A 50 -6.54 12.94 -8.54
C PRO A 50 -7.66 12.22 -7.82
N VAL A 51 -8.81 12.90 -7.67
CA VAL A 51 -10.03 12.30 -7.13
C VAL A 51 -10.43 11.07 -7.95
N GLY A 52 -10.79 9.98 -7.27
CA GLY A 52 -11.21 8.72 -7.87
C GLY A 52 -10.07 7.75 -8.21
N TRP A 53 -8.82 8.15 -7.98
CA TRP A 53 -7.63 7.32 -8.25
C TRP A 53 -6.94 6.85 -6.98
N GLY A 54 -6.21 5.74 -7.10
CA GLY A 54 -5.32 5.18 -6.09
C GLY A 54 -3.89 5.08 -6.60
N ASP A 55 -2.99 4.80 -5.66
CA ASP A 55 -1.56 4.61 -5.92
C ASP A 55 -1.07 3.27 -5.37
N THR A 56 -0.95 2.27 -6.24
CA THR A 56 -0.51 0.91 -5.88
C THR A 56 1.00 0.75 -6.00
N TYR A 57 1.60 0.25 -4.91
CA TYR A 57 3.00 -0.12 -4.85
C TYR A 57 3.17 -1.63 -4.85
N ASN A 58 4.07 -2.14 -5.70
CA ASN A 58 4.34 -3.57 -5.78
C ASN A 58 5.18 -4.04 -4.58
N GLN A 59 4.84 -5.20 -4.02
CA GLN A 59 5.58 -5.83 -2.93
C GLN A 59 7.07 -6.07 -3.23
N SER A 60 7.44 -6.28 -4.50
CA SER A 60 8.83 -6.48 -4.92
C SER A 60 9.71 -5.25 -4.73
N GLN A 61 9.11 -4.06 -4.59
CA GLN A 61 9.79 -2.78 -4.42
C GLN A 61 10.06 -2.48 -2.94
N THR A 62 10.63 -3.45 -2.23
CA THR A 62 11.07 -3.34 -0.82
C THR A 62 9.98 -2.94 0.18
N GLN A 63 8.71 -3.22 -0.14
CA GLN A 63 7.55 -2.97 0.74
C GLN A 63 7.45 -4.00 1.86
N ALA A 64 8.47 -4.09 2.71
CA ALA A 64 8.64 -5.17 3.67
C ALA A 64 8.81 -4.69 5.13
N PHE A 65 8.55 -5.60 6.06
CA PHE A 65 8.89 -5.47 7.47
C PHE A 65 10.07 -6.38 7.78
N ASP A 66 11.00 -5.89 8.61
CA ASP A 66 12.00 -6.77 9.20
C ASP A 66 11.35 -7.56 10.35
N LEU A 67 11.29 -8.88 10.19
CA LEU A 67 10.72 -9.82 11.14
C LEU A 67 11.79 -10.57 11.97
N THR A 68 13.08 -10.25 11.80
CA THR A 68 14.20 -10.98 12.43
C THR A 68 14.05 -11.09 13.94
N LYS A 69 13.60 -10.01 14.59
CA LYS A 69 13.42 -9.94 16.05
C LYS A 69 11.95 -10.03 16.49
N VAL A 70 11.06 -10.41 15.57
CA VAL A 70 9.62 -10.53 15.85
C VAL A 70 9.28 -11.99 16.16
N PRO A 71 8.78 -12.33 17.35
CA PRO A 71 8.38 -13.70 17.68
C PRO A 71 7.28 -14.27 16.78
N ASN A 72 7.03 -15.57 16.88
CA ASN A 72 5.85 -16.18 16.28
C ASN A 72 4.60 -15.76 17.05
N GLY A 73 3.48 -15.61 16.35
CA GLY A 73 2.23 -15.15 16.95
C GLY A 73 1.29 -14.51 15.93
N THR A 74 0.15 -14.05 16.43
CA THR A 74 -0.84 -13.31 15.63
C THR A 74 -0.64 -11.82 15.83
N TYR A 75 -0.54 -11.08 14.73
CA TYR A 75 -0.27 -9.64 14.71
C TYR A 75 -1.24 -8.92 13.80
N ARG A 76 -1.32 -7.60 13.95
CA ARG A 76 -2.00 -6.71 13.02
C ARG A 76 -0.98 -5.76 12.38
N ILE A 77 -0.89 -5.81 11.06
CA ILE A 77 -0.23 -4.77 10.26
C ILE A 77 -1.15 -3.56 10.28
N ARG A 78 -0.60 -2.39 10.61
CA ARG A 78 -1.29 -1.11 10.57
C ARG A 78 -0.66 -0.25 9.49
N ILE A 79 -1.49 0.25 8.59
CA ILE A 79 -1.13 1.29 7.63
C ILE A 79 -1.93 2.52 8.01
N THR A 80 -1.24 3.66 8.16
CA THR A 80 -1.87 4.95 8.41
C THR A 80 -1.49 5.90 7.28
N ALA A 81 -2.46 6.32 6.49
CA ALA A 81 -2.28 7.36 5.48
C ALA A 81 -2.13 8.73 6.13
N ASN A 82 -1.22 9.56 5.60
CA ASN A 82 -0.97 10.92 6.07
C ASN A 82 -0.88 11.05 7.62
N PRO A 83 -0.03 10.25 8.30
CA PRO A 83 -0.05 10.14 9.77
C PRO A 83 0.31 11.44 10.48
N ASN A 84 1.08 12.31 9.82
CA ASN A 84 1.47 13.62 10.35
C ASN A 84 0.46 14.72 10.03
N GLY A 85 -0.57 14.43 9.22
CA GLY A 85 -1.58 15.39 8.83
C GLY A 85 -1.07 16.53 7.94
N THR A 86 0.06 16.32 7.24
CA THR A 86 0.68 17.31 6.34
C THR A 86 -0.21 17.61 5.14
N LEU A 87 -0.93 16.60 4.63
CA LEU A 87 -1.94 16.80 3.60
C LEU A 87 -3.28 17.19 4.24
N ARG A 88 -4.00 18.11 3.58
CA ARG A 88 -5.36 18.46 3.97
C ARG A 88 -6.33 17.46 3.35
N GLU A 89 -7.16 16.88 4.21
CA GLU A 89 -8.15 15.88 3.81
C GLU A 89 -9.55 16.32 4.26
N VAL A 90 -10.59 15.91 3.55
CA VAL A 90 -12.00 16.19 3.92
C VAL A 90 -12.36 15.48 5.22
N THR A 91 -11.87 14.25 5.38
CA THR A 91 -11.96 13.47 6.61
C THR A 91 -10.66 12.72 6.83
N ARG A 92 -10.35 12.42 8.10
CA ARG A 92 -9.22 11.57 8.52
C ARG A 92 -9.68 10.27 9.19
N SER A 93 -11.00 10.07 9.27
CA SER A 93 -11.60 8.93 10.00
C SER A 93 -11.36 7.58 9.33
N ASN A 94 -10.90 7.58 8.08
CA ASN A 94 -10.66 6.41 7.25
C ASN A 94 -9.18 6.20 6.90
N ASN A 95 -8.24 6.93 7.53
CA ASN A 95 -6.82 6.85 7.20
C ASN A 95 -6.13 5.59 7.73
N ILE A 96 -6.79 4.79 8.57
CA ILE A 96 -6.18 3.61 9.21
C ILE A 96 -6.78 2.35 8.61
N SER A 97 -5.91 1.50 8.05
CA SER A 97 -6.24 0.13 7.68
C SER A 97 -5.46 -0.87 8.54
N LEU A 98 -6.11 -1.98 8.89
CA LEU A 98 -5.56 -3.02 9.76
C LEU A 98 -5.72 -4.39 9.11
N ARG A 99 -4.61 -5.11 8.96
CA ARG A 99 -4.60 -6.47 8.41
C ARG A 99 -4.02 -7.46 9.42
N THR A 100 -4.76 -8.52 9.72
CA THR A 100 -4.27 -9.61 10.58
C THR A 100 -3.32 -10.50 9.81
N VAL A 101 -2.21 -10.90 10.45
CA VAL A 101 -1.25 -11.89 9.94
C VAL A 101 -0.83 -12.83 11.06
N VAL A 102 -0.53 -14.07 10.73
CA VAL A 102 -0.02 -15.08 11.65
C VAL A 102 1.41 -15.40 11.23
N LEU A 103 2.36 -15.06 12.11
CA LEU A 103 3.79 -15.30 11.90
C LEU A 103 4.19 -16.63 12.55
N GLY A 104 4.92 -17.44 11.78
CA GLY A 104 5.41 -18.74 12.20
C GLY A 104 6.84 -19.02 11.73
N GLY A 105 7.21 -20.30 11.80
CA GLY A 105 8.50 -20.79 11.32
C GLY A 105 9.65 -20.58 12.30
N LYS A 106 10.88 -20.66 11.77
CA LYS A 106 12.15 -20.53 12.51
C LYS A 106 13.01 -19.40 11.91
N PRO A 107 14.02 -18.89 12.62
CA PRO A 107 14.99 -17.96 12.02
C PRO A 107 15.56 -18.54 10.70
N GLY A 108 15.61 -17.73 9.65
CA GLY A 108 16.02 -18.15 8.29
C GLY A 108 14.94 -18.89 7.47
N ALA A 109 13.83 -19.31 8.08
CA ALA A 109 12.71 -19.99 7.43
C ALA A 109 11.37 -19.55 8.06
N ARG A 110 11.12 -18.24 8.07
CA ARG A 110 9.89 -17.65 8.60
C ARG A 110 8.74 -17.87 7.64
N THR A 111 7.54 -18.04 8.19
CA THR A 111 6.30 -18.15 7.43
C THR A 111 5.32 -17.06 7.84
N VAL A 112 4.48 -16.67 6.90
CA VAL A 112 3.33 -15.79 7.13
C VAL A 112 2.09 -16.50 6.60
N LYS A 113 1.00 -16.42 7.37
CA LYS A 113 -0.36 -16.73 6.90
C LYS A 113 -1.22 -15.50 7.08
N VAL A 114 -2.06 -15.24 6.10
CA VAL A 114 -2.96 -14.11 6.03
C VAL A 114 -4.39 -14.68 6.01
N PRO A 115 -5.18 -14.49 7.09
CA PRO A 115 -6.57 -14.95 7.10
C PRO A 115 -7.40 -14.29 5.98
N PRO A 116 -8.53 -14.86 5.54
CA PRO A 116 -9.37 -14.25 4.51
C PRO A 116 -9.70 -12.77 4.75
N TYR A 117 -9.92 -12.02 3.68
CA TYR A 117 -10.27 -10.60 3.71
C TYR A 117 -11.53 -10.34 2.90
N GLU A 118 -12.56 -9.74 3.50
CA GLU A 118 -13.78 -9.36 2.79
C GLU A 118 -14.38 -10.51 1.93
N GLY A 119 -14.32 -11.74 2.44
CA GLY A 119 -14.80 -12.94 1.76
C GLY A 119 -13.85 -13.54 0.71
N VAL A 120 -12.68 -12.93 0.49
CA VAL A 120 -11.63 -13.41 -0.40
C VAL A 120 -10.63 -14.26 0.39
N ASP A 121 -10.41 -15.49 -0.06
CA ASP A 121 -9.31 -16.32 0.44
C ASP A 121 -7.98 -15.76 -0.10
N THR A 122 -7.09 -15.38 0.80
CA THR A 122 -5.81 -14.76 0.49
C THR A 122 -4.64 -15.73 0.39
N GLU A 123 -4.88 -17.02 0.62
CA GLU A 123 -3.87 -18.07 0.49
C GLU A 123 -4.02 -18.86 -0.82
N LEU A 124 -5.10 -18.65 -1.58
CA LEU A 124 -5.25 -19.24 -2.90
C LEU A 124 -4.29 -18.57 -3.90
N PRO A 125 -3.64 -19.36 -4.78
CA PRO A 125 -2.89 -18.80 -5.89
C PRO A 125 -3.83 -17.95 -6.76
N LEU A 126 -3.38 -16.76 -7.18
CA LEU A 126 -4.08 -15.97 -8.19
C LEU A 126 -4.17 -16.81 -9.49
N GLY A 127 -5.34 -17.39 -9.75
CA GLY A 127 -5.60 -18.24 -10.93
C GLY A 127 -5.91 -19.73 -10.66
N GLY A 128 -6.02 -20.17 -9.41
CA GLY A 128 -6.47 -21.54 -9.10
C GLY A 128 -8.00 -21.67 -9.19
N GLU A 129 -8.51 -22.26 -10.28
CA GLU A 129 -9.89 -22.76 -10.32
C GLU A 129 -10.09 -23.86 -9.25
N ARG A 130 -11.32 -23.93 -8.72
CA ARG A 130 -11.73 -24.92 -7.70
C ARG A 130 -11.84 -26.32 -8.27
#